data_AF-A0A7G9WB48-F1
#
_entry.id   AF-A0A7G9WB48-F1
#
_cell.length_a   1.000
_cell.length_b   1.000
_cell.length_c   1.000
_cell.angle_alpha   90.00
_cell.angle_beta   90.00
_cell.angle_gamma   90.00
#
_symmetry.space_group_name_H-M   'P 1'
#
loop_
_entity.id
_entity.type
_entity.pdbx_description
1 polymer ?
#
loop_
_entity_poly.entity_id
_entity_poly.type
_entity_poly.pdbx_seq_one_letter_code
_entity_poly.pdbx_strand_id
1 'polypeptide(L)'
;MFKSDKVKKALVDISKGIKIDKEKFLLGTIEICLETYEEIINLTNGLLKRNNYFWNTEEKELISMALVTFAINDYGGGRFWSEFAEKLRYDTSEVTRIGKEVFENFCISNNLYFHVGNKNKGYVTSILCHAIIPNSNLPRFFDFLQDLYFKDLEEDYIDQEVEELIQYMQKLFTKYIEDDDISLVVQGSKMTIANQQLPKAFRLAFVKSPQKVATILERLLLYINQRNYGQMVEYLEQDRFDIFFDHHRFEMNGKVGPNKWGGKSQSSKKFITAQYYIENEEIYLQLPRQIIDSDYINHNIYLQISFGSQVIHEQELTLTKSRLLFKTEQELVKLPSFNTEISYKIIAGPNTIHASKGSLNREFIIFDHEGNEVNPRKLTDETIKVVTPYDSEVLTDDAETIVLKYGTYRITTVFLNEESLIIINNKVLSPNVASLKTEVEDKYRYPGIVIEESTKQYSVYSKIPTIKLRMPYGKSTVYGNLKLP
;
A
#
# COMPACT_ATOMS: atom_id res chain seq x y z
N MET A 1 -45.94 16.32 11.26
CA MET A 1 -44.71 15.98 12.00
C MET A 1 -43.65 16.98 11.56
N PHE A 2 -43.18 17.84 12.47
CA PHE A 2 -42.08 18.75 12.16
C PHE A 2 -40.78 17.95 12.13
N LYS A 3 -39.98 18.13 11.08
CA LYS A 3 -38.64 17.55 10.94
C LYS A 3 -37.61 18.61 11.31
N SER A 4 -36.60 18.25 12.08
CA SER A 4 -35.47 19.14 12.34
C SER A 4 -34.69 19.43 11.04
N ASP A 5 -33.93 20.51 11.05
CA ASP A 5 -33.07 20.85 9.91
C ASP A 5 -31.95 19.82 9.71
N LYS A 6 -31.56 19.07 10.76
CA LYS A 6 -30.61 17.95 10.66
C LYS A 6 -31.19 16.80 9.84
N VAL A 7 -32.44 16.40 10.11
CA VAL A 7 -33.11 15.34 9.33
C VAL A 7 -33.32 15.78 7.88
N LYS A 8 -33.74 17.03 7.64
CA LYS A 8 -33.87 17.56 6.27
C LYS A 8 -32.54 17.53 5.53
N LYS A 9 -31.45 17.96 6.19
CA LYS A 9 -30.10 17.92 5.61
C LYS A 9 -29.71 16.50 5.24
N ALA A 10 -29.94 15.52 6.11
CA ALA A 10 -29.60 14.12 5.85
C ALA A 10 -30.35 13.55 4.63
N LEU A 11 -31.63 13.87 4.46
CA LEU A 11 -32.41 13.49 3.26
C LEU A 11 -31.90 14.18 1.98
N VAL A 12 -31.49 15.45 2.07
CA VAL A 12 -30.85 16.16 0.95
C VAL A 12 -29.52 15.51 0.57
N ASP A 13 -28.71 15.12 1.56
CA ASP A 13 -27.42 14.48 1.35
C ASP A 13 -27.58 13.08 0.74
N ILE A 14 -28.59 12.31 1.15
CA ILE A 14 -28.99 11.06 0.48
C ILE A 14 -29.35 11.34 -0.97
N SER A 15 -30.30 12.24 -1.22
CA SER A 15 -30.77 12.57 -2.56
C SER A 15 -29.63 13.01 -3.49
N LYS A 16 -28.64 13.73 -2.95
CA LYS A 16 -27.42 14.13 -3.67
C LYS A 16 -26.52 12.92 -3.95
N GLY A 17 -26.28 12.07 -2.94
CA GLY A 17 -25.48 10.86 -3.08
C GLY A 17 -26.04 9.87 -4.10
N ILE A 18 -27.35 9.62 -4.07
CA ILE A 18 -28.06 8.78 -5.05
C ILE A 18 -27.86 9.29 -6.48
N LYS A 19 -27.95 10.61 -6.70
CA LYS A 19 -27.77 11.21 -8.02
C LYS A 19 -26.35 11.04 -8.56
N ILE A 20 -25.33 11.09 -7.69
CA ILE A 20 -23.92 11.01 -8.06
C ILE A 20 -23.51 9.54 -8.27
N ASP A 21 -23.75 8.69 -7.27
CA ASP A 21 -23.16 7.35 -7.19
C ASP A 21 -24.09 6.23 -7.67
N LYS A 22 -25.42 6.49 -7.79
CA LYS A 22 -26.45 5.53 -8.24
C LYS A 22 -26.33 4.16 -7.55
N GLU A 23 -26.07 3.10 -8.31
CA GLU A 23 -25.98 1.72 -7.79
C GLU A 23 -24.81 1.50 -6.82
N LYS A 24 -23.81 2.40 -6.85
CA LYS A 24 -22.64 2.40 -5.98
C LYS A 24 -22.85 3.26 -4.72
N PHE A 25 -24.04 3.84 -4.57
CA PHE A 25 -24.37 4.59 -3.36
C PHE A 25 -24.77 3.63 -2.24
N LEU A 26 -24.13 3.77 -1.08
CA LEU A 26 -24.49 3.05 0.14
C LEU A 26 -25.01 4.06 1.16
N LEU A 27 -26.19 3.81 1.70
CA LEU A 27 -26.85 4.74 2.63
C LEU A 27 -26.01 5.01 3.89
N GLY A 28 -25.26 4.02 4.37
CA GLY A 28 -24.36 4.13 5.53
C GLY A 28 -23.09 4.94 5.29
N THR A 29 -22.96 5.62 4.14
CA THR A 29 -21.92 6.65 3.90
C THR A 29 -22.37 8.04 4.36
N ILE A 30 -23.65 8.21 4.69
CA ILE A 30 -24.16 9.44 5.29
C ILE A 30 -24.05 9.32 6.81
N GLU A 31 -23.14 10.09 7.40
CA GLU A 31 -22.95 10.12 8.85
C GLU A 31 -24.13 10.82 9.54
N ILE A 32 -24.69 10.16 10.54
CA ILE A 32 -25.89 10.59 11.25
C ILE A 32 -25.59 10.52 12.75
N CYS A 33 -25.61 11.68 13.41
CA CYS A 33 -25.41 11.75 14.85
C CYS A 33 -26.59 11.12 15.61
N LEU A 34 -26.33 10.73 16.88
CA LEU A 34 -27.27 9.99 17.71
C LEU A 34 -28.64 10.70 17.84
N GLU A 35 -28.66 12.03 17.98
CA GLU A 35 -29.93 12.77 18.11
C GLU A 35 -30.76 12.69 16.82
N THR A 36 -30.11 12.75 15.66
CA THR A 36 -30.78 12.67 14.36
C THR A 36 -31.28 11.25 14.11
N TYR A 37 -30.51 10.24 14.53
CA TYR A 37 -30.94 8.83 14.48
C TYR A 37 -32.22 8.60 15.30
N GLU A 38 -32.24 9.04 16.56
CA GLU A 38 -33.42 8.88 17.43
C GLU A 38 -34.64 9.64 16.86
N GLU A 39 -34.43 10.81 16.25
CA GLU A 39 -35.50 11.53 15.55
C GLU A 39 -36.05 10.72 14.36
N ILE A 40 -35.19 10.14 13.53
CA ILE A 40 -35.58 9.29 12.38
C ILE A 40 -36.40 8.07 12.85
N ILE A 41 -35.97 7.41 13.93
CA ILE A 41 -36.71 6.30 14.54
C ILE A 41 -38.10 6.75 15.02
N ASN A 42 -38.19 7.89 15.70
CA ASN A 42 -39.46 8.42 16.20
C ASN A 42 -40.42 8.81 15.06
N LEU A 43 -39.91 9.47 14.03
CA LEU A 43 -40.70 9.81 12.84
C LEU A 43 -41.20 8.54 12.13
N THR A 44 -40.35 7.53 11.99
CA THR A 44 -40.69 6.22 11.40
C THR A 44 -41.77 5.51 12.19
N ASN A 45 -41.66 5.48 13.53
CA ASN A 45 -42.70 4.93 14.40
C ASN A 45 -44.05 5.65 14.20
N GLY A 46 -44.01 6.98 14.12
CA GLY A 46 -45.20 7.79 13.86
C GLY A 46 -45.77 7.63 12.46
N LEU A 47 -44.98 7.22 11.47
CA LEU A 47 -45.47 6.84 10.14
C LEU A 47 -46.19 5.49 10.21
N LEU A 48 -45.54 4.46 10.75
CA LEU A 48 -46.09 3.10 10.82
C LEU A 48 -47.43 3.04 11.56
N LYS A 49 -47.59 3.81 12.64
CA LYS A 49 -48.83 3.90 13.42
C LYS A 49 -50.01 4.56 12.71
N ARG A 50 -49.80 5.23 11.56
CA ARG A 50 -50.90 5.89 10.81
C ARG A 50 -51.80 4.89 10.06
N ASN A 51 -51.46 3.60 10.03
CA ASN A 51 -52.18 2.55 9.29
C ASN A 51 -52.46 2.92 7.81
N ASN A 52 -51.58 3.73 7.20
CA ASN A 52 -51.65 4.07 5.79
C ASN A 52 -50.65 3.21 5.02
N TYR A 53 -51.13 2.43 4.05
CA TYR A 53 -50.27 1.53 3.26
C TYR A 53 -49.71 2.19 1.99
N PHE A 54 -50.09 3.44 1.70
CA PHE A 54 -49.56 4.22 0.59
C PHE A 54 -48.56 5.26 1.08
N TRP A 55 -47.28 4.94 0.95
CA TRP A 55 -46.16 5.80 1.33
C TRP A 55 -45.69 6.63 0.14
N ASN A 56 -45.53 7.94 0.34
CA ASN A 56 -44.89 8.80 -0.66
C ASN A 56 -43.37 8.57 -0.71
N THR A 57 -42.68 9.18 -1.69
CA THR A 57 -41.24 8.99 -1.89
C THR A 57 -40.40 9.33 -0.65
N GLU A 58 -40.72 10.43 0.02
CA GLU A 58 -39.98 10.91 1.19
C GLU A 58 -40.22 10.03 2.43
N GLU A 59 -41.43 9.48 2.59
CA GLU A 59 -41.75 8.51 3.63
C GLU A 59 -41.01 7.19 3.43
N LYS A 60 -40.91 6.73 2.17
CA LYS A 60 -40.13 5.53 1.83
C LYS A 60 -38.65 5.71 2.13
N GLU A 61 -38.11 6.88 1.81
CA GLU A 61 -36.73 7.26 2.11
C GLU A 61 -36.48 7.26 3.63
N LEU A 62 -37.36 7.88 4.41
CA LEU A 62 -37.23 7.95 5.86
C LEU A 62 -37.24 6.57 6.52
N ILE A 63 -38.17 5.69 6.12
CA ILE A 63 -38.23 4.32 6.63
C ILE A 63 -36.98 3.53 6.20
N SER A 64 -36.52 3.70 4.97
CA SER A 64 -35.32 3.02 4.47
C SER A 64 -34.05 3.47 5.20
N MET A 65 -33.95 4.77 5.48
CA MET A 65 -32.89 5.36 6.30
C MET A 65 -32.94 4.79 7.72
N ALA A 66 -34.12 4.76 8.34
CA ALA A 66 -34.31 4.19 9.68
C ALA A 66 -33.82 2.74 9.78
N LEU A 67 -34.12 1.92 8.77
CA LEU A 67 -33.65 0.52 8.71
C LEU A 67 -32.12 0.43 8.69
N VAL A 68 -31.44 1.24 7.86
CA VAL A 68 -29.98 1.23 7.75
C VAL A 68 -29.31 1.84 8.99
N THR A 69 -29.83 2.95 9.51
CA THR A 69 -29.27 3.56 10.72
C THR A 69 -29.50 2.71 11.96
N PHE A 70 -30.62 1.98 12.03
CA PHE A 70 -30.83 0.96 13.05
C PHE A 70 -29.80 -0.17 12.92
N ALA A 71 -29.57 -0.64 11.68
CA ALA A 71 -28.57 -1.66 11.40
C ALA A 71 -27.16 -1.23 11.84
N ILE A 72 -26.83 0.05 11.69
CA ILE A 72 -25.56 0.62 12.14
C ILE A 72 -25.48 0.67 13.67
N ASN A 73 -26.48 1.27 14.32
CA ASN A 73 -26.36 1.67 15.73
C ASN A 73 -26.79 0.58 16.73
N ASP A 74 -27.92 -0.09 16.47
CA ASP A 74 -28.62 -0.88 17.51
C ASP A 74 -28.71 -2.38 17.17
N TYR A 75 -28.41 -2.81 15.95
CA TYR A 75 -28.53 -4.22 15.57
C TYR A 75 -27.47 -5.09 16.28
N GLY A 76 -27.94 -6.02 17.12
CA GLY A 76 -27.11 -6.89 17.95
C GLY A 76 -26.64 -8.19 17.28
N GLY A 77 -27.00 -8.43 16.02
CA GLY A 77 -26.63 -9.65 15.29
C GLY A 77 -27.63 -10.81 15.43
N GLY A 78 -28.79 -10.59 16.06
CA GLY A 78 -29.87 -11.57 16.18
C GLY A 78 -30.89 -11.46 15.05
N ARG A 79 -32.18 -11.53 15.40
CA ARG A 79 -33.29 -11.47 14.44
C ARG A 79 -33.61 -10.01 14.12
N PHE A 80 -33.02 -9.50 13.03
CA PHE A 80 -33.11 -8.10 12.60
C PHE A 80 -34.50 -7.48 12.76
N TRP A 81 -35.54 -8.09 12.18
CA TRP A 81 -36.90 -7.53 12.21
C TRP A 81 -37.53 -7.50 13.60
N SER A 82 -37.19 -8.47 14.46
CA SER A 82 -37.68 -8.51 15.84
C SER A 82 -37.04 -7.40 16.67
N GLU A 83 -35.73 -7.21 16.55
CA GLU A 83 -35.01 -6.14 17.25
C GLU A 83 -35.46 -4.74 16.77
N PHE A 84 -35.67 -4.57 15.46
CA PHE A 84 -36.19 -3.30 14.92
C PHE A 84 -37.62 -3.01 15.39
N ALA A 85 -38.47 -4.04 15.44
CA ALA A 85 -39.82 -3.91 15.96
C ALA A 85 -39.85 -3.58 17.46
N GLU A 86 -38.92 -4.13 18.24
CA GLU A 86 -38.72 -3.80 19.64
C GLU A 86 -38.32 -2.33 19.83
N LYS A 87 -37.34 -1.84 19.05
CA LYS A 87 -36.92 -0.42 19.06
C LYS A 87 -38.10 0.51 18.77
N LEU A 88 -38.98 0.14 17.84
CA LEU A 88 -40.17 0.90 17.48
C LEU A 88 -41.36 0.69 18.44
N ARG A 89 -41.31 -0.34 19.30
CA ARG A 89 -42.45 -0.85 20.09
C ARG A 89 -43.67 -1.12 19.20
N TYR A 90 -43.45 -1.89 18.14
CA TYR A 90 -44.46 -2.21 17.12
C TYR A 90 -44.53 -3.72 16.84
N ASP A 91 -45.56 -4.18 16.13
CA ASP A 91 -45.69 -5.60 15.79
C ASP A 91 -44.61 -6.06 14.79
N THR A 92 -43.96 -7.18 15.09
CA THR A 92 -42.87 -7.71 14.27
C THR A 92 -43.33 -8.08 12.85
N SER A 93 -44.53 -8.65 12.70
CA SER A 93 -45.03 -9.09 11.40
C SER A 93 -45.31 -7.89 10.49
N GLU A 94 -45.93 -6.84 11.04
CA GLU A 94 -46.21 -5.61 10.31
C GLU A 94 -44.94 -4.83 9.97
N VAL A 95 -43.99 -4.66 10.91
CA VAL A 95 -42.69 -4.04 10.62
C VAL A 95 -41.95 -4.81 9.52
N THR A 96 -41.96 -6.14 9.58
CA THR A 96 -41.32 -6.98 8.56
C THR A 96 -41.94 -6.76 7.20
N ARG A 97 -43.28 -6.77 7.11
CA ARG A 97 -44.01 -6.61 5.84
C ARG A 97 -43.75 -5.24 5.23
N ILE A 98 -43.97 -4.17 6.01
CA ILE A 98 -43.81 -2.79 5.55
C ILE A 98 -42.35 -2.51 5.22
N GLY A 99 -41.42 -2.89 6.11
CA GLY A 99 -40.00 -2.64 5.92
C GLY A 99 -39.44 -3.30 4.66
N LYS A 100 -39.83 -4.55 4.38
CA LYS A 100 -39.42 -5.26 3.14
C LYS A 100 -39.92 -4.54 1.89
N GLU A 101 -41.22 -4.24 1.84
CA GLU A 101 -41.86 -3.60 0.69
C GLU A 101 -41.29 -2.20 0.44
N VAL A 102 -41.17 -1.39 1.49
CA VAL A 102 -40.68 -0.02 1.40
C VAL A 102 -39.21 0.01 0.98
N PHE A 103 -38.37 -0.81 1.60
CA PHE A 103 -36.93 -0.82 1.31
C PHE A 103 -36.63 -1.31 -0.11
N GLU A 104 -37.31 -2.38 -0.55
CA GLU A 104 -37.17 -2.88 -1.93
C GLU A 104 -37.62 -1.81 -2.93
N ASN A 105 -38.80 -1.22 -2.74
CA ASN A 105 -39.31 -0.18 -3.63
C ASN A 105 -38.41 1.06 -3.65
N PHE A 106 -37.86 1.46 -2.51
CA PHE A 106 -36.92 2.56 -2.41
C PHE A 106 -35.64 2.28 -3.20
N CYS A 107 -35.06 1.08 -3.06
CA CYS A 107 -33.86 0.71 -3.79
C CYS A 107 -34.10 0.67 -5.30
N ILE A 108 -35.19 0.02 -5.74
CA ILE A 108 -35.54 -0.10 -7.17
C ILE A 108 -35.80 1.28 -7.79
N SER A 109 -36.60 2.13 -7.12
CA SER A 109 -36.97 3.45 -7.64
C SER A 109 -35.77 4.39 -7.77
N ASN A 110 -34.74 4.20 -6.95
CA ASN A 110 -33.54 5.02 -6.94
C ASN A 110 -32.32 4.35 -7.61
N ASN A 111 -32.51 3.20 -8.25
CA ASN A 111 -31.43 2.41 -8.86
C ASN A 111 -30.27 2.11 -7.89
N LEU A 112 -30.60 1.78 -6.63
CA LEU A 112 -29.65 1.36 -5.61
C LEU A 112 -29.49 -0.15 -5.63
N TYR A 113 -28.34 -0.62 -5.13
CA TYR A 113 -28.11 -2.05 -5.01
C TYR A 113 -29.13 -2.72 -4.06
N PHE A 114 -29.72 -3.82 -4.51
CA PHE A 114 -30.58 -4.69 -3.72
C PHE A 114 -30.19 -6.15 -3.98
N HIS A 115 -29.85 -6.89 -2.93
CA HIS A 115 -29.37 -8.26 -3.04
C HIS A 115 -30.53 -9.25 -3.18
N VAL A 116 -30.58 -9.92 -4.33
CA VAL A 116 -31.48 -11.05 -4.60
C VAL A 116 -30.67 -12.34 -4.50
N GLY A 117 -30.82 -13.06 -3.39
CA GLY A 117 -30.14 -14.34 -3.20
C GLY A 117 -30.85 -15.51 -3.90
N ASN A 118 -30.18 -16.66 -3.97
CA ASN A 118 -30.65 -17.84 -4.71
C ASN A 118 -31.97 -18.46 -4.20
N LYS A 119 -32.30 -18.30 -2.91
CA LYS A 119 -33.49 -18.93 -2.29
C LYS A 119 -34.51 -17.94 -1.73
N ASN A 120 -34.10 -16.70 -1.42
CA ASN A 120 -34.95 -15.67 -0.85
C ASN A 120 -34.42 -14.29 -1.27
N LYS A 121 -35.32 -13.32 -1.40
CA LYS A 121 -34.94 -11.90 -1.48
C LYS A 121 -34.15 -11.55 -0.21
N GLY A 122 -32.89 -11.18 -0.36
CA GLY A 122 -31.94 -11.01 0.73
C GLY A 122 -32.11 -9.67 1.43
N TYR A 123 -33.31 -9.38 1.94
CA TYR A 123 -33.67 -8.05 2.48
C TYR A 123 -32.73 -7.58 3.58
N VAL A 124 -32.50 -8.41 4.61
CA VAL A 124 -31.61 -8.06 5.73
C VAL A 124 -30.18 -7.88 5.22
N THR A 125 -29.72 -8.78 4.36
CA THR A 125 -28.39 -8.67 3.71
C THR A 125 -28.26 -7.37 2.92
N SER A 126 -29.32 -6.92 2.24
CA SER A 126 -29.34 -5.66 1.50
C SER A 126 -29.25 -4.46 2.44
N ILE A 127 -30.02 -4.45 3.53
CA ILE A 127 -29.96 -3.39 4.56
C ILE A 127 -28.56 -3.33 5.17
N LEU A 128 -28.00 -4.49 5.54
CA LEU A 128 -26.65 -4.58 6.11
C LEU A 128 -25.56 -4.18 5.09
N CYS A 129 -25.75 -4.46 3.80
CA CYS A 129 -24.84 -4.03 2.73
C CYS A 129 -24.81 -2.50 2.65
N HIS A 130 -25.99 -1.87 2.70
CA HIS A 130 -26.10 -0.41 2.77
C HIS A 130 -25.50 0.17 4.05
N ALA A 131 -25.53 -0.57 5.15
CA ALA A 131 -24.87 -0.21 6.39
C ALA A 131 -23.34 -0.37 6.35
N ILE A 132 -22.75 -0.99 5.31
CA ILE A 132 -21.34 -1.41 5.18
C ILE A 132 -20.94 -2.41 6.25
N ILE A 133 -20.93 -1.99 7.52
CA ILE A 133 -20.71 -2.81 8.69
C ILE A 133 -21.47 -2.26 9.91
N PRO A 134 -22.24 -3.07 10.65
CA PRO A 134 -22.84 -2.68 11.93
C PRO A 134 -21.81 -2.37 13.02
N ASN A 135 -22.15 -1.50 13.98
CA ASN A 135 -21.29 -1.21 15.12
C ASN A 135 -21.00 -2.45 15.98
N SER A 136 -21.96 -3.37 16.08
CA SER A 136 -21.79 -4.67 16.74
C SER A 136 -20.72 -5.57 16.10
N ASN A 137 -20.39 -5.34 14.82
CA ASN A 137 -19.36 -6.06 14.09
C ASN A 137 -18.01 -5.34 14.04
N LEU A 138 -17.93 -4.06 14.43
CA LEU A 138 -16.69 -3.27 14.38
C LEU A 138 -15.52 -3.90 15.15
N PRO A 139 -15.66 -4.45 16.38
CA PRO A 139 -14.53 -5.06 17.07
C PRO A 139 -13.82 -6.14 16.23
N ARG A 140 -14.61 -7.08 15.66
CA ARG A 140 -14.07 -8.17 14.84
C ARG A 140 -13.49 -7.68 13.51
N PHE A 141 -14.04 -6.61 12.96
CA PHE A 141 -13.52 -5.98 11.76
C PHE A 141 -12.17 -5.32 12.01
N PHE A 142 -12.00 -4.65 13.16
CA PHE A 142 -10.70 -4.12 13.55
C PHE A 142 -9.68 -5.22 13.84
N ASP A 143 -10.06 -6.32 14.50
CA ASP A 143 -9.20 -7.50 14.65
C ASP A 143 -8.75 -8.05 13.28
N PHE A 144 -9.67 -8.06 12.31
CA PHE A 144 -9.39 -8.46 10.94
C PHE A 144 -8.40 -7.50 10.26
N LEU A 145 -8.61 -6.18 10.37
CA LEU A 145 -7.69 -5.17 9.84
C LEU A 145 -6.30 -5.26 10.45
N GLN A 146 -6.20 -5.54 11.75
CA GLN A 146 -4.92 -5.78 12.39
C GLN A 146 -4.24 -7.02 11.82
N ASP A 147 -4.96 -8.12 11.68
CA ASP A 147 -4.40 -9.33 11.06
C ASP A 147 -3.94 -9.06 9.61
N LEU A 148 -4.64 -8.21 8.85
CA LEU A 148 -4.15 -7.74 7.55
C LEU A 148 -2.83 -6.96 7.71
N TYR A 149 -2.80 -5.96 8.58
CA TYR A 149 -1.61 -5.12 8.77
C TYR A 149 -0.38 -5.94 9.21
N PHE A 150 -0.53 -6.82 10.18
CA PHE A 150 0.59 -7.59 10.73
C PHE A 150 1.01 -8.77 9.84
N LYS A 151 0.05 -9.47 9.20
CA LYS A 151 0.35 -10.70 8.44
C LYS A 151 0.47 -10.44 6.94
N ASP A 152 -0.45 -9.65 6.38
CA ASP A 152 -0.50 -9.37 4.93
C ASP A 152 0.34 -8.15 4.54
N LEU A 153 0.39 -7.09 5.35
CA LEU A 153 1.24 -5.91 5.12
C LEU A 153 2.52 -5.92 5.96
N GLU A 154 2.68 -6.93 6.82
CA GLU A 154 3.98 -7.23 7.41
C GLU A 154 4.58 -6.09 8.28
N GLU A 155 3.71 -5.30 8.93
CA GLU A 155 4.03 -4.13 9.78
C GLU A 155 4.54 -2.88 9.04
N ASP A 156 4.25 -2.77 7.75
CA ASP A 156 4.57 -1.57 6.97
C ASP A 156 3.37 -1.13 6.12
N TYR A 157 3.12 0.17 6.05
CA TYR A 157 2.08 0.72 5.18
C TYR A 157 2.74 1.41 4.00
N ILE A 158 2.59 0.80 2.84
CA ILE A 158 3.06 1.34 1.56
C ILE A 158 1.84 1.44 0.65
N ASP A 159 1.55 2.65 0.14
CA ASP A 159 0.34 2.93 -0.65
C ASP A 159 0.13 1.92 -1.78
N GLN A 160 1.19 1.59 -2.51
CA GLN A 160 1.12 0.64 -3.63
C GLN A 160 0.76 -0.78 -3.17
N GLU A 161 1.34 -1.27 -2.07
CA GLU A 161 1.05 -2.62 -1.57
C GLU A 161 -0.38 -2.71 -1.02
N VAL A 162 -0.85 -1.64 -0.39
CA VAL A 162 -2.23 -1.53 0.09
C VAL A 162 -3.20 -1.52 -1.08
N GLU A 163 -2.90 -0.76 -2.14
CA GLU A 163 -3.71 -0.75 -3.36
C GLU A 163 -3.80 -2.17 -3.97
N GLU A 164 -2.67 -2.86 -4.10
CA GLU A 164 -2.62 -4.24 -4.59
C GLU A 164 -3.43 -5.21 -3.71
N LEU A 165 -3.34 -5.08 -2.38
CA LEU A 165 -4.17 -5.83 -1.43
C LEU A 165 -5.67 -5.55 -1.62
N ILE A 166 -6.06 -4.28 -1.73
CA ILE A 166 -7.46 -3.87 -1.95
C ILE A 166 -7.99 -4.43 -3.27
N GLN A 167 -7.20 -4.37 -4.34
CA GLN A 167 -7.55 -4.96 -5.63
C GLN A 167 -7.71 -6.48 -5.54
N TYR A 168 -6.82 -7.16 -4.82
CA TYR A 168 -6.93 -8.60 -4.55
C TYR A 168 -8.22 -8.92 -3.79
N MET A 169 -8.52 -8.19 -2.71
CA MET A 169 -9.74 -8.36 -1.91
C MET A 169 -10.99 -8.21 -2.77
N GLN A 170 -11.01 -7.21 -3.65
CA GLN A 170 -12.14 -7.00 -4.57
C GLN A 170 -12.33 -8.19 -5.51
N LYS A 171 -11.26 -8.70 -6.13
CA LYS A 171 -11.33 -9.90 -6.99
C LYS A 171 -11.82 -11.11 -6.21
N LEU A 172 -11.26 -11.34 -5.02
CA LEU A 172 -11.63 -12.43 -4.14
C LEU A 172 -13.13 -12.37 -3.80
N PHE A 173 -13.62 -11.24 -3.30
CA PHE A 173 -15.04 -11.10 -2.94
C PHE A 173 -15.96 -11.16 -4.15
N THR A 174 -15.51 -10.75 -5.33
CA THR A 174 -16.29 -10.90 -6.58
C THR A 174 -16.47 -12.37 -6.94
N LYS A 175 -15.43 -13.20 -6.82
CA LYS A 175 -15.50 -14.64 -7.11
C LYS A 175 -16.35 -15.40 -6.11
N TYR A 176 -16.29 -15.01 -4.85
CA TYR A 176 -16.91 -15.73 -3.73
C TYR A 176 -18.07 -14.95 -3.09
N ILE A 177 -18.82 -14.19 -3.91
CA ILE A 177 -19.83 -13.26 -3.41
C ILE A 177 -21.01 -13.96 -2.72
N GLU A 178 -21.36 -15.17 -3.19
CA GLU A 178 -22.46 -15.97 -2.64
C GLU A 178 -22.01 -17.03 -1.64
N ASP A 179 -20.70 -17.26 -1.51
CA ASP A 179 -20.17 -18.29 -0.63
C ASP A 179 -20.15 -17.82 0.81
N ASP A 180 -20.62 -18.67 1.71
CA ASP A 180 -20.59 -18.38 3.14
C ASP A 180 -19.15 -18.39 3.68
N ASP A 181 -18.32 -19.35 3.26
CA ASP A 181 -16.91 -19.38 3.62
C ASP A 181 -16.05 -19.44 2.35
N ILE A 182 -14.98 -18.64 2.31
CA ILE A 182 -14.01 -18.71 1.22
C ILE A 182 -12.95 -19.72 1.62
N SER A 183 -12.88 -20.86 0.93
CA SER A 183 -11.88 -21.89 1.18
C SER A 183 -10.95 -22.03 -0.02
N LEU A 184 -9.68 -21.72 0.18
CA LEU A 184 -8.61 -21.89 -0.81
C LEU A 184 -7.65 -22.98 -0.34
N VAL A 185 -7.25 -23.88 -1.22
CA VAL A 185 -6.29 -24.97 -0.91
C VAL A 185 -5.17 -24.94 -1.93
N VAL A 186 -3.93 -24.84 -1.44
CA VAL A 186 -2.74 -24.55 -2.26
C VAL A 186 -1.55 -25.28 -1.69
N GLN A 187 -0.87 -26.13 -2.48
CA GLN A 187 0.31 -26.90 -2.03
C GLN A 187 0.07 -27.59 -0.65
N GLY A 188 -1.13 -28.14 -0.43
CA GLY A 188 -1.53 -28.78 0.85
C GLY A 188 -1.93 -27.82 1.98
N SER A 189 -1.72 -26.50 1.82
CA SER A 189 -2.13 -25.46 2.76
C SER A 189 -3.56 -24.99 2.49
N LYS A 190 -4.45 -25.21 3.46
CA LYS A 190 -5.82 -24.67 3.46
C LYS A 190 -5.87 -23.29 4.13
N MET A 191 -6.45 -22.32 3.43
CA MET A 191 -6.85 -21.02 3.96
C MET A 191 -8.37 -20.91 3.90
N THR A 192 -9.00 -20.69 5.05
CA THR A 192 -10.44 -20.42 5.14
C THR A 192 -10.65 -19.03 5.70
N ILE A 193 -11.30 -18.16 4.91
CA ILE A 193 -11.80 -16.89 5.39
C ILE A 193 -13.24 -17.13 5.79
N ALA A 194 -13.46 -17.26 7.10
CA ALA A 194 -14.74 -17.62 7.65
C ALA A 194 -15.71 -16.42 7.65
N ASN A 195 -16.99 -16.68 7.42
CA ASN A 195 -18.09 -15.71 7.54
C ASN A 195 -18.08 -14.93 8.87
N GLN A 196 -17.50 -15.52 9.92
CA GLN A 196 -17.40 -14.91 11.25
C GLN A 196 -16.44 -13.71 11.31
N GLN A 197 -15.49 -13.62 10.38
CA GLN A 197 -14.46 -12.57 10.34
C GLN A 197 -14.91 -11.36 9.52
N LEU A 198 -15.56 -11.61 8.37
CA LEU A 198 -16.14 -10.58 7.53
C LEU A 198 -17.58 -10.95 7.14
N PRO A 199 -18.59 -10.16 7.54
CA PRO A 199 -19.96 -10.42 7.14
C PRO A 199 -20.15 -10.43 5.62
N LYS A 200 -21.02 -11.31 5.09
CA LYS A 200 -21.43 -11.30 3.66
C LYS A 200 -21.84 -9.92 3.18
N ALA A 201 -22.57 -9.17 4.01
CA ALA A 201 -23.00 -7.80 3.71
C ALA A 201 -21.83 -6.84 3.43
N PHE A 202 -20.73 -6.96 4.18
CA PHE A 202 -19.53 -6.16 3.96
C PHE A 202 -18.86 -6.52 2.62
N ARG A 203 -18.73 -7.82 2.32
CA ARG A 203 -18.19 -8.30 1.03
C ARG A 203 -18.99 -7.76 -0.15
N LEU A 204 -20.32 -7.79 -0.04
CA LEU A 204 -21.23 -7.20 -1.03
C LEU A 204 -21.05 -5.69 -1.16
N ALA A 205 -20.96 -4.97 -0.05
CA ALA A 205 -20.74 -3.53 -0.02
C ALA A 205 -19.44 -3.16 -0.74
N PHE A 206 -18.36 -3.91 -0.49
CA PHE A 206 -17.08 -3.73 -1.15
C PHE A 206 -17.20 -3.97 -2.67
N VAL A 207 -17.74 -5.11 -3.09
CA VAL A 207 -17.87 -5.40 -4.54
C VAL A 207 -18.72 -4.35 -5.27
N LYS A 208 -19.76 -3.83 -4.62
CA LYS A 208 -20.69 -2.86 -5.24
C LYS A 208 -20.19 -1.42 -5.19
N SER A 209 -19.47 -1.06 -4.15
CA SER A 209 -18.99 0.31 -3.93
C SER A 209 -17.50 0.31 -3.55
N PRO A 210 -16.62 -0.23 -4.42
CA PRO A 210 -15.25 -0.52 -4.04
C PRO A 210 -14.48 0.74 -3.65
N GLN A 211 -14.69 1.86 -4.34
CA GLN A 211 -14.03 3.12 -4.00
C GLN A 211 -14.37 3.59 -2.59
N LYS A 212 -15.64 3.55 -2.19
CA LYS A 212 -16.08 4.02 -0.87
C LYS A 212 -15.53 3.14 0.25
N VAL A 213 -15.57 1.82 0.06
CA VAL A 213 -15.08 0.86 1.06
C VAL A 213 -13.56 0.83 1.11
N ALA A 214 -12.87 0.94 -0.03
CA ALA A 214 -11.41 1.02 -0.10
C ALA A 214 -10.88 2.22 0.68
N THR A 215 -11.47 3.41 0.51
CA THR A 215 -11.06 4.62 1.26
C THR A 215 -11.16 4.43 2.78
N ILE A 216 -12.17 3.69 3.26
CA ILE A 216 -12.29 3.35 4.69
C ILE A 216 -11.16 2.39 5.09
N LEU A 217 -10.91 1.34 4.32
CA LEU A 217 -9.86 0.36 4.61
C LEU A 217 -8.45 0.97 4.61
N GLU A 218 -8.11 1.73 3.57
CA GLU A 218 -6.83 2.44 3.42
C GLU A 218 -6.59 3.36 4.62
N ARG A 219 -7.58 4.20 4.96
CA ARG A 219 -7.50 5.12 6.09
C ARG A 219 -7.28 4.38 7.41
N LEU A 220 -8.05 3.33 7.68
CA LEU A 220 -7.93 2.59 8.93
C LEU A 220 -6.62 1.80 9.03
N LEU A 221 -6.10 1.24 7.93
CA LEU A 221 -4.78 0.61 7.88
C LEU A 221 -3.66 1.62 8.12
N LEU A 222 -3.77 2.82 7.55
CA LEU A 222 -2.86 3.92 7.82
C LEU A 222 -2.88 4.32 9.30
N TYR A 223 -4.06 4.38 9.93
CA TYR A 223 -4.16 4.68 11.36
C TYR A 223 -3.50 3.61 12.24
N ILE A 224 -3.64 2.33 11.88
CA ILE A 224 -2.93 1.23 12.57
C ILE A 224 -1.42 1.47 12.47
N ASN A 225 -0.92 1.77 11.27
CA ASN A 225 0.49 2.06 11.04
C ASN A 225 0.99 3.25 11.85
N GLN A 226 0.26 4.38 11.81
CA GLN A 226 0.59 5.57 12.59
C GLN A 226 0.65 5.27 14.09
N ARG A 227 -0.34 4.56 14.65
CA ARG A 227 -0.30 4.13 16.05
C ARG A 227 0.88 3.20 16.35
N ASN A 228 1.21 2.27 15.47
CA ASN A 228 2.33 1.32 15.65
C ASN A 228 3.68 2.06 15.75
N TYR A 229 3.85 3.15 15.01
CA TYR A 229 5.06 4.00 15.02
C TYR A 229 4.97 5.22 15.95
N GLY A 230 3.94 5.30 16.81
CA GLY A 230 3.78 6.41 17.76
C GLY A 230 3.52 7.77 17.10
N GLN A 231 3.02 7.78 15.87
CA GLN A 231 2.64 8.98 15.13
C GLN A 231 1.24 9.44 15.56
N MET A 232 0.99 10.75 15.44
CA MET A 232 -0.32 11.32 15.69
C MET A 232 -1.30 10.90 14.58
N VAL A 233 -2.51 10.50 14.98
CA VAL A 233 -3.59 10.15 14.05
C VAL A 233 -4.54 11.34 13.91
N GLU A 234 -4.85 11.71 12.68
CA GLU A 234 -5.83 12.75 12.36
C GLU A 234 -7.18 12.11 12.02
N TYR A 235 -8.12 12.18 12.96
CA TYR A 235 -9.47 11.61 12.82
C TYR A 235 -10.41 12.55 12.08
N LEU A 236 -11.30 11.99 11.26
CA LEU A 236 -12.43 12.71 10.68
C LEU A 236 -13.51 12.91 11.74
N GLU A 237 -13.89 14.17 11.95
CA GLU A 237 -14.99 14.50 12.86
C GLU A 237 -16.28 13.82 12.41
N GLN A 238 -16.98 13.17 13.36
CA GLN A 238 -18.27 12.51 13.16
C GLN A 238 -18.24 11.21 12.33
N ASP A 239 -17.08 10.76 11.85
CA ASP A 239 -16.96 9.45 11.19
C ASP A 239 -16.98 8.33 12.24
N ARG A 240 -17.93 7.41 12.10
CA ARG A 240 -18.13 6.34 13.09
C ARG A 240 -16.98 5.35 13.17
N PHE A 241 -16.25 5.11 12.08
CA PHE A 241 -15.10 4.21 12.09
C PHE A 241 -13.95 4.84 12.85
N ASP A 242 -13.74 6.14 12.65
CA ASP A 242 -12.70 6.90 13.32
C ASP A 242 -12.99 7.07 14.81
N ILE A 243 -14.25 7.39 15.18
CA ILE A 243 -14.70 7.42 16.57
C ILE A 243 -14.46 6.06 17.24
N PHE A 244 -14.85 4.97 16.56
CA PHE A 244 -14.63 3.64 17.12
C PHE A 244 -13.13 3.35 17.25
N PHE A 245 -12.32 3.63 16.23
CA PHE A 245 -10.86 3.42 16.26
C PHE A 245 -10.20 4.15 17.44
N ASP A 246 -10.62 5.39 17.71
CA ASP A 246 -10.06 6.18 18.79
C ASP A 246 -10.30 5.53 20.16
N HIS A 247 -11.56 5.16 20.42
CA HIS A 247 -12.00 4.54 21.67
C HIS A 247 -11.61 3.05 21.79
N HIS A 248 -11.41 2.38 20.66
CA HIS A 248 -11.01 0.99 20.64
C HIS A 248 -9.58 0.89 21.16
N ARG A 249 -9.45 0.38 22.38
CA ARG A 249 -8.17 -0.03 22.92
C ARG A 249 -7.69 -1.18 22.06
N PHE A 250 -6.75 -0.89 21.18
CA PHE A 250 -5.93 -1.94 20.59
C PHE A 250 -5.13 -2.56 21.73
N GLU A 251 -5.70 -3.60 22.34
CA GLU A 251 -4.89 -4.57 23.04
C GLU A 251 -3.97 -5.13 21.96
N MET A 252 -2.72 -4.64 21.94
CA MET A 252 -1.64 -5.31 21.22
C MET A 252 -1.42 -6.62 21.96
N ASN A 253 -2.33 -7.57 21.72
CA ASN A 253 -2.40 -8.86 22.37
C ASN A 253 -1.16 -9.65 21.95
N GLY A 254 -0.07 -9.50 22.72
CA GLY A 254 1.04 -10.45 22.85
C GLY A 254 1.78 -10.88 21.57
N LYS A 255 1.49 -10.32 20.40
CA LYS A 255 2.16 -10.67 19.13
C LYS A 255 3.44 -9.85 18.89
N VAL A 256 3.64 -8.77 19.63
CA VAL A 256 4.89 -8.02 19.70
C VAL A 256 5.53 -8.34 21.05
N GLY A 257 6.70 -8.98 21.03
CA GLY A 257 7.48 -9.22 22.25
C GLY A 257 7.72 -7.91 23.02
N PRO A 258 7.70 -7.92 24.36
CA PRO A 258 7.66 -6.71 25.21
C PRO A 258 8.92 -5.83 25.19
N ASN A 259 9.83 -6.00 24.24
CA ASN A 259 11.14 -5.33 24.22
C ASN A 259 11.33 -4.25 23.13
N LYS A 260 10.30 -3.86 22.37
CA LYS A 260 10.46 -2.87 21.28
C LYS A 260 10.06 -1.43 21.63
N TRP A 261 9.76 -1.10 22.89
CA TRP A 261 9.37 0.26 23.29
C TRP A 261 10.52 1.18 23.76
N GLY A 262 11.78 0.85 23.40
CA GLY A 262 12.93 1.67 23.78
C GLY A 262 14.12 1.65 22.82
N GLY A 263 14.02 0.93 21.69
CA GLY A 263 15.04 0.91 20.67
C GLY A 263 14.43 1.35 19.36
N LYS A 264 15.08 2.28 18.65
CA LYS A 264 14.93 2.40 17.20
C LYS A 264 15.33 1.06 16.57
N SER A 265 14.47 0.05 16.65
CA SER A 265 14.48 -1.02 15.68
C SER A 265 14.00 -0.31 14.41
N GLN A 266 14.96 0.21 13.64
CA GLN A 266 14.78 0.28 12.20
C GLN A 266 14.42 -1.16 11.82
N SER A 267 13.13 -1.46 11.80
CA SER A 267 12.58 -2.49 10.93
C SER A 267 13.18 -2.13 9.58
N SER A 268 14.15 -2.93 9.12
CA SER A 268 14.71 -2.76 7.79
C SER A 268 13.51 -2.73 6.86
N LYS A 269 13.28 -1.60 6.19
CA LYS A 269 12.19 -1.46 5.24
C LYS A 269 12.22 -2.68 4.34
N LYS A 270 11.12 -3.43 4.31
CA LYS A 270 11.05 -4.65 3.50
C LYS A 270 11.29 -4.25 2.05
N PHE A 271 12.20 -4.96 1.40
CA PHE A 271 12.52 -4.67 0.02
C PHE A 271 11.27 -4.98 -0.81
N ILE A 272 10.75 -3.97 -1.50
CA ILE A 272 9.59 -4.13 -2.41
C ILE A 272 10.08 -4.68 -3.77
N THR A 273 11.36 -4.42 -4.08
CA THR A 273 12.02 -4.79 -5.33
C THR A 273 13.16 -5.75 -5.06
N ALA A 274 13.44 -6.65 -6.01
CA ALA A 274 14.63 -7.47 -5.95
C ALA A 274 15.90 -6.60 -5.93
N GLN A 275 16.90 -7.04 -5.18
CA GLN A 275 18.17 -6.35 -4.99
C GLN A 275 19.32 -7.33 -5.10
N TYR A 276 20.49 -6.82 -5.47
CA TYR A 276 21.69 -7.60 -5.40
C TYR A 276 22.25 -7.62 -3.97
N TYR A 277 22.85 -8.74 -3.60
CA TYR A 277 23.56 -8.92 -2.34
C TYR A 277 24.88 -9.63 -2.60
N ILE A 278 25.93 -9.34 -1.84
CA ILE A 278 27.23 -10.01 -1.96
C ILE A 278 27.69 -10.56 -0.61
N GLU A 279 28.03 -11.83 -0.58
CA GLU A 279 28.57 -12.51 0.61
C GLU A 279 29.65 -13.50 0.18
N ASN A 280 30.79 -13.51 0.89
CA ASN A 280 31.93 -14.39 0.58
C ASN A 280 32.36 -14.32 -0.90
N GLU A 281 32.32 -13.12 -1.50
CA GLU A 281 32.64 -12.85 -2.93
C GLU A 281 31.68 -13.51 -3.94
N GLU A 282 30.59 -14.09 -3.47
CA GLU A 282 29.52 -14.63 -4.29
C GLU A 282 28.39 -13.60 -4.41
N ILE A 283 27.86 -13.44 -5.63
CA ILE A 283 26.79 -12.50 -5.92
C ILE A 283 25.46 -13.24 -5.84
N TYR A 284 24.51 -12.66 -5.13
CA TYR A 284 23.16 -13.17 -4.97
C TYR A 284 22.16 -12.16 -5.50
N LEU A 285 21.02 -12.68 -5.96
CA LEU A 285 19.81 -11.92 -6.17
C LEU A 285 18.85 -12.24 -5.02
N GLN A 286 18.53 -11.23 -4.23
CA GLN A 286 17.53 -11.32 -3.17
C GLN A 286 16.18 -10.90 -3.75
N LEU A 287 15.26 -11.84 -3.85
CA LEU A 287 13.90 -11.59 -4.34
C LEU A 287 12.94 -11.44 -3.16
N PRO A 288 12.13 -10.37 -3.14
CA PRO A 288 11.16 -10.17 -2.07
C PRO A 288 10.00 -11.14 -2.20
N ARG A 289 9.23 -11.26 -1.11
CA ARG A 289 7.96 -11.98 -1.12
C ARG A 289 7.01 -11.35 -2.14
N GLN A 290 6.28 -12.17 -2.89
CA GLN A 290 5.33 -11.70 -3.91
C GLN A 290 3.94 -12.27 -3.63
N ILE A 291 2.92 -11.42 -3.73
CA ILE A 291 1.51 -11.81 -3.59
C ILE A 291 1.11 -12.62 -4.83
N ILE A 292 0.48 -13.77 -4.62
CA ILE A 292 -0.01 -14.63 -5.70
C ILE A 292 -1.54 -14.51 -5.78
N ASP A 293 -2.04 -14.10 -6.95
CA ASP A 293 -3.49 -14.01 -7.19
C ASP A 293 -4.13 -15.39 -7.03
N SER A 294 -5.32 -15.42 -6.42
CA SER A 294 -6.21 -16.57 -6.28
C SER A 294 -6.42 -17.39 -7.56
N ASP A 295 -6.29 -16.80 -8.76
CA ASP A 295 -6.40 -17.55 -10.02
C ASP A 295 -5.23 -18.51 -10.28
N TYR A 296 -4.06 -18.21 -9.71
CA TYR A 296 -2.83 -18.93 -9.98
C TYR A 296 -2.49 -19.97 -8.92
N ILE A 297 -3.14 -19.91 -7.76
CA ILE A 297 -2.78 -20.72 -6.59
C ILE A 297 -2.95 -22.24 -6.77
N ASN A 298 -3.70 -22.67 -7.79
CA ASN A 298 -3.87 -24.10 -8.09
C ASN A 298 -2.74 -24.66 -8.98
N HIS A 299 -1.81 -23.82 -9.42
CA HIS A 299 -0.65 -24.22 -10.21
C HIS A 299 0.61 -24.20 -9.35
N ASN A 300 1.59 -25.03 -9.71
CA ASN A 300 2.94 -24.88 -9.18
C ASN A 300 3.49 -23.53 -9.66
N ILE A 301 4.08 -22.78 -8.73
CA ILE A 301 4.63 -21.45 -8.99
C ILE A 301 6.13 -21.60 -9.15
N TYR A 302 6.69 -21.09 -10.25
CA TYR A 302 8.12 -21.19 -10.53
C TYR A 302 8.74 -19.80 -10.62
N LEU A 303 9.94 -19.67 -10.06
CA LEU A 303 10.85 -18.56 -10.33
C LEU A 303 11.77 -18.96 -11.47
N GLN A 304 11.83 -18.13 -12.51
CA GLN A 304 12.84 -18.20 -13.56
C GLN A 304 13.69 -16.94 -13.53
N ILE A 305 15.01 -17.11 -13.53
CA ILE A 305 15.98 -16.01 -13.70
C ILE A 305 16.69 -16.22 -15.03
N SER A 306 16.83 -15.14 -15.79
CA SER A 306 17.43 -15.15 -17.12
C SER A 306 18.53 -14.12 -17.26
N PHE A 307 19.56 -14.47 -18.02
CA PHE A 307 20.51 -13.54 -18.63
C PHE A 307 20.12 -13.32 -20.09
N GLY A 308 19.61 -12.13 -20.41
CA GLY A 308 18.99 -11.84 -21.70
C GLY A 308 17.85 -12.83 -21.99
N SER A 309 18.02 -13.65 -23.02
CA SER A 309 17.05 -14.70 -23.43
C SER A 309 17.28 -16.07 -22.79
N GLN A 310 18.41 -16.28 -22.11
CA GLN A 310 18.79 -17.58 -21.57
C GLN A 310 18.35 -17.71 -20.10
N VAL A 311 17.56 -18.73 -19.78
CA VAL A 311 17.24 -19.09 -18.38
C VAL A 311 18.47 -19.72 -17.72
N ILE A 312 18.88 -19.17 -16.59
CA ILE A 312 20.06 -19.61 -15.82
C ILE A 312 19.68 -20.30 -14.51
N HIS A 313 18.49 -20.02 -13.98
CA HIS A 313 17.98 -20.61 -12.76
C HIS A 313 16.49 -20.81 -12.88
N GLU A 314 16.01 -21.96 -12.44
CA GLU A 314 14.60 -22.27 -12.32
C GLU A 314 14.38 -23.05 -11.03
N GLN A 315 13.40 -22.62 -10.23
CA GLN A 315 13.01 -23.33 -9.01
C GLN A 315 11.52 -23.18 -8.74
N GLU A 316 10.92 -24.22 -8.14
CA GLU A 316 9.57 -24.12 -7.61
C GLU A 316 9.58 -23.27 -6.33
N LEU A 317 8.67 -22.30 -6.25
CA LEU A 317 8.49 -21.44 -5.09
C LEU A 317 7.54 -22.07 -4.09
N THR A 318 7.90 -21.95 -2.82
CA THR A 318 7.01 -22.31 -1.72
C THR A 318 6.08 -21.16 -1.42
N LEU A 319 4.78 -21.46 -1.32
CA LEU A 319 3.78 -20.49 -0.92
C LEU A 319 3.50 -20.58 0.57
N THR A 320 3.48 -19.43 1.22
CA THR A 320 2.97 -19.27 2.58
C THR A 320 1.60 -18.65 2.58
N LYS A 321 0.76 -19.16 3.48
CA LYS A 321 -0.55 -18.60 3.76
C LYS A 321 -0.41 -17.47 4.77
N SER A 322 -1.10 -16.38 4.52
CA SER A 322 -1.26 -15.28 5.45
C SER A 322 -2.73 -15.18 5.89
N ARG A 323 -3.27 -13.97 6.07
CA ARG A 323 -4.66 -13.76 6.50
C ARG A 323 -5.62 -13.84 5.32
N LEU A 324 -5.35 -13.13 4.23
CA LEU A 324 -6.14 -13.20 2.99
C LEU A 324 -5.35 -13.66 1.77
N LEU A 325 -4.03 -13.65 1.85
CA LEU A 325 -3.15 -13.81 0.71
C LEU A 325 -2.36 -15.12 0.79
N PHE A 326 -1.94 -15.60 -0.37
CA PHE A 326 -0.77 -16.45 -0.50
C PHE A 326 0.40 -15.59 -0.99
N LYS A 327 1.54 -15.75 -0.35
CA LYS A 327 2.79 -15.09 -0.75
C LYS A 327 3.87 -16.12 -1.02
N THR A 328 4.80 -15.80 -1.88
CA THR A 328 6.07 -16.54 -1.94
C THR A 328 6.89 -16.24 -0.69
N GLU A 329 7.78 -17.14 -0.31
CA GLU A 329 8.86 -16.77 0.60
C GLU A 329 9.85 -15.82 -0.07
N GLN A 330 10.69 -15.20 0.76
CA GLN A 330 11.84 -14.46 0.26
C GLN A 330 12.86 -15.47 -0.25
N GLU A 331 13.34 -15.26 -1.47
CA GLU A 331 14.30 -16.15 -2.11
C GLU A 331 15.66 -15.47 -2.24
N LEU A 332 16.72 -16.19 -1.90
CA LEU A 332 18.09 -15.75 -2.12
C LEU A 332 18.74 -16.68 -3.14
N VAL A 333 18.92 -16.20 -4.37
CA VAL A 333 19.45 -17.01 -5.46
C VAL A 333 20.89 -16.62 -5.77
N LYS A 334 21.81 -17.57 -5.65
CA LYS A 334 23.20 -17.38 -6.08
C LYS A 334 23.27 -17.23 -7.60
N LEU A 335 23.90 -16.16 -8.06
CA LEU A 335 24.16 -15.95 -9.48
C LEU A 335 25.49 -16.62 -9.88
N PRO A 336 25.53 -17.35 -11.00
CA PRO A 336 26.75 -18.01 -11.46
C PRO A 336 27.82 -16.99 -11.93
N SER A 337 27.39 -15.80 -12.36
CA SER A 337 28.26 -14.70 -12.77
C SER A 337 27.51 -13.37 -12.75
N PHE A 338 28.24 -12.25 -12.82
CA PHE A 338 27.63 -10.96 -13.14
C PHE A 338 27.21 -10.89 -14.61
N ASN A 339 26.04 -10.30 -14.88
CA ASN A 339 25.54 -10.01 -16.21
C ASN A 339 24.76 -8.69 -16.17
N THR A 340 24.91 -7.88 -17.21
CA THR A 340 24.26 -6.55 -17.30
C THR A 340 22.77 -6.62 -17.61
N GLU A 341 22.33 -7.73 -18.21
CA GLU A 341 20.95 -7.99 -18.63
C GLU A 341 20.36 -9.15 -17.82
N ILE A 342 20.03 -8.91 -16.55
CA ILE A 342 19.33 -9.88 -15.74
C ILE A 342 17.83 -9.54 -15.67
N SER A 343 17.00 -10.57 -15.71
CA SER A 343 15.58 -10.43 -15.38
C SER A 343 15.09 -11.67 -14.65
N TYR A 344 14.00 -11.52 -13.89
CA TYR A 344 13.28 -12.66 -13.34
C TYR A 344 11.80 -12.60 -13.68
N LYS A 345 11.19 -13.78 -13.69
CA LYS A 345 9.75 -13.98 -13.86
C LYS A 345 9.25 -14.96 -12.82
N ILE A 346 8.03 -14.72 -12.35
CA ILE A 346 7.26 -15.68 -11.57
C ILE A 346 6.16 -16.20 -12.47
N ILE A 347 6.08 -17.52 -12.60
CA ILE A 347 5.25 -18.21 -13.58
C ILE A 347 4.33 -19.19 -12.87
N ALA A 348 3.06 -19.23 -13.27
CA ALA A 348 2.07 -20.22 -12.85
C ALA A 348 1.52 -20.94 -14.09
N GLY A 349 1.96 -22.18 -14.31
CA GLY A 349 1.62 -22.92 -15.53
C GLY A 349 2.03 -22.13 -16.79
N PRO A 350 1.11 -21.81 -17.72
CA PRO A 350 1.45 -21.04 -18.92
C PRO A 350 1.50 -19.52 -18.69
N ASN A 351 1.11 -19.03 -17.52
CA ASN A 351 0.92 -17.60 -17.26
C ASN A 351 2.11 -17.00 -16.52
N THR A 352 2.57 -15.84 -16.96
CA THR A 352 3.51 -15.01 -16.19
C THR A 352 2.74 -14.16 -15.19
N ILE A 353 2.96 -14.38 -13.90
CA ILE A 353 2.33 -13.63 -12.80
C ILE A 353 3.07 -12.30 -12.58
N HIS A 354 4.40 -12.36 -12.60
CA HIS A 354 5.25 -11.20 -12.40
C HIS A 354 6.46 -11.26 -13.34
N ALA A 355 6.93 -10.09 -13.78
CA ALA A 355 8.17 -9.97 -14.54
C ALA A 355 8.91 -8.68 -14.15
N SER A 356 10.18 -8.80 -13.78
CA SER A 356 11.03 -7.65 -13.43
C SER A 356 11.29 -6.73 -14.62
N LYS A 357 11.19 -7.26 -15.84
CA LYS A 357 11.64 -6.58 -17.07
C LYS A 357 13.10 -6.11 -16.86
N GLY A 358 13.45 -4.90 -17.30
CA GLY A 358 14.80 -4.34 -17.17
C GLY A 358 15.10 -3.64 -15.84
N SER A 359 14.27 -3.79 -14.79
CA SER A 359 14.50 -3.10 -13.50
C SER A 359 15.80 -3.48 -12.80
N LEU A 360 16.31 -4.68 -13.10
CA LEU A 360 17.55 -5.22 -12.56
C LEU A 360 18.77 -4.99 -13.48
N ASN A 361 18.60 -4.39 -14.66
CA ASN A 361 19.72 -4.16 -15.55
C ASN A 361 20.70 -3.15 -14.91
N ARG A 362 21.98 -3.51 -14.88
CA ARG A 362 23.06 -2.71 -14.28
C ARG A 362 24.31 -2.82 -15.13
N GLU A 363 24.97 -1.70 -15.40
CA GLU A 363 26.31 -1.71 -16.01
C GLU A 363 27.41 -2.13 -15.01
N PHE A 364 27.16 -1.84 -13.73
CA PHE A 364 27.98 -2.21 -12.58
C PHE A 364 27.11 -2.21 -11.32
N ILE A 365 27.54 -2.91 -10.28
CA ILE A 365 26.86 -2.94 -8.98
C ILE A 365 27.85 -2.47 -7.92
N ILE A 366 27.37 -1.66 -6.97
CA ILE A 366 28.15 -1.22 -5.81
C ILE A 366 27.52 -1.84 -4.57
N PHE A 367 28.35 -2.43 -3.72
CA PHE A 367 27.96 -2.97 -2.43
C PHE A 367 28.64 -2.21 -1.30
N ASP A 368 27.91 -2.02 -0.19
CA ASP A 368 28.47 -1.53 1.06
C ASP A 368 29.31 -2.61 1.76
N HIS A 369 29.81 -2.29 2.95
CA HIS A 369 30.60 -3.20 3.76
C HIS A 369 29.80 -4.39 4.30
N GLU A 370 28.47 -4.25 4.42
CA GLU A 370 27.54 -5.31 4.84
C GLU A 370 27.11 -6.22 3.67
N GLY A 371 27.39 -5.81 2.43
CA GLY A 371 27.10 -6.57 1.21
C GLY A 371 25.80 -6.17 0.50
N ASN A 372 25.13 -5.09 0.91
CA ASN A 372 23.88 -4.62 0.29
C ASN A 372 24.15 -3.72 -0.92
N GLU A 373 23.28 -3.76 -1.94
CA GLU A 373 23.37 -2.85 -3.10
C GLU A 373 23.20 -1.37 -2.68
N VAL A 374 24.16 -0.54 -3.05
CA VAL A 374 24.17 0.90 -2.76
C VAL A 374 23.87 1.70 -4.02
N ASN A 375 23.02 2.72 -3.89
CA ASN A 375 22.80 3.67 -4.96
C ASN A 375 24.08 4.50 -5.19
N PRO A 376 24.63 4.58 -6.43
CA PRO A 376 25.84 5.34 -6.71
C PRO A 376 25.79 6.82 -6.31
N ARG A 377 24.61 7.41 -6.13
CA ARG A 377 24.43 8.81 -5.67
C ARG A 377 24.49 8.98 -4.15
N LYS A 378 24.52 7.89 -3.38
CA LYS A 378 24.50 7.87 -1.91
C LYS A 378 25.73 7.17 -1.34
N LEU A 379 26.85 7.26 -2.05
CA LEU A 379 28.12 6.73 -1.55
C LEU A 379 28.52 7.45 -0.25
N THR A 380 28.99 6.67 0.71
CA THR A 380 29.61 7.12 1.95
C THR A 380 31.13 6.90 1.87
N ASP A 381 31.87 7.43 2.84
CA ASP A 381 33.31 7.31 3.02
C ASP A 381 33.73 5.95 3.60
N GLU A 382 33.06 4.88 3.16
CA GLU A 382 33.28 3.52 3.66
C GLU A 382 33.92 2.61 2.60
N THR A 383 34.39 1.44 3.03
CA THR A 383 34.86 0.41 2.09
C THR A 383 33.68 -0.11 1.27
N ILE A 384 33.83 -0.10 -0.05
CA ILE A 384 32.82 -0.62 -0.97
C ILE A 384 33.38 -1.75 -1.83
N LYS A 385 32.49 -2.57 -2.39
CA LYS A 385 32.83 -3.54 -3.44
C LYS A 385 32.11 -3.16 -4.73
N VAL A 386 32.87 -3.06 -5.81
CA VAL A 386 32.35 -2.73 -7.14
C VAL A 386 32.46 -3.94 -8.04
N VAL A 387 31.32 -4.41 -8.54
CA VAL A 387 31.23 -5.50 -9.52
C VAL A 387 31.06 -4.92 -10.92
N THR A 388 31.95 -5.32 -11.82
CA THR A 388 31.98 -4.85 -13.22
C THR A 388 32.18 -6.01 -14.19
N PRO A 389 31.80 -5.85 -15.47
CA PRO A 389 32.24 -6.75 -16.53
C PRO A 389 33.77 -6.84 -16.55
N TYR A 390 34.32 -7.97 -17.00
CA TYR A 390 35.76 -8.22 -16.98
C TYR A 390 36.59 -7.09 -17.66
N ASP A 391 36.08 -6.55 -18.77
CA ASP A 391 36.77 -5.52 -19.57
C ASP A 391 36.58 -4.08 -19.05
N SER A 392 35.73 -3.87 -18.05
CA SER A 392 35.37 -2.53 -17.55
C SER A 392 36.25 -2.11 -16.38
N GLU A 393 37.06 -1.06 -16.53
CA GLU A 393 37.95 -0.60 -15.46
C GLU A 393 37.23 0.23 -14.36
N VAL A 394 37.72 0.08 -13.12
CA VAL A 394 37.35 0.86 -11.94
C VAL A 394 38.62 1.63 -11.61
N LEU A 395 38.63 2.91 -11.95
CA LEU A 395 39.76 3.80 -11.69
C LEU A 395 39.47 4.59 -10.43
N THR A 396 40.49 4.80 -9.60
CA THR A 396 40.37 5.59 -8.37
C THR A 396 41.36 6.72 -8.32
N ASP A 397 40.99 7.80 -7.65
CA ASP A 397 41.88 8.87 -7.20
C ASP A 397 41.74 8.99 -5.68
N ASP A 398 42.87 9.02 -4.98
CA ASP A 398 42.94 9.00 -3.52
C ASP A 398 42.14 7.86 -2.86
N ALA A 399 42.23 6.64 -3.40
CA ALA A 399 41.69 5.43 -2.79
C ALA A 399 42.52 4.20 -3.16
N GLU A 400 42.79 3.34 -2.18
CA GLU A 400 43.40 2.03 -2.40
C GLU A 400 42.39 1.04 -2.99
N THR A 401 42.86 0.11 -3.83
CA THR A 401 42.02 -0.90 -4.46
C THR A 401 42.61 -2.30 -4.41
N ILE A 402 41.75 -3.29 -4.24
CA ILE A 402 42.06 -4.71 -4.37
C ILE A 402 41.14 -5.29 -5.43
N VAL A 403 41.72 -5.92 -6.46
CA VAL A 403 40.97 -6.45 -7.60
C VAL A 403 41.02 -7.97 -7.61
N LEU A 404 39.84 -8.58 -7.59
CA LEU A 404 39.65 -10.02 -7.78
C LEU A 404 39.02 -10.25 -9.15
N LYS A 405 39.62 -11.13 -9.94
CA LYS A 405 39.20 -11.41 -11.31
C LYS A 405 38.52 -12.78 -11.39
N TYR A 406 37.32 -12.78 -11.97
CA TYR A 406 36.55 -13.97 -12.29
C TYR A 406 36.39 -14.06 -13.82
N GLY A 407 36.07 -15.23 -14.35
CA GLY A 407 36.15 -15.48 -15.80
C GLY A 407 35.41 -14.45 -16.68
N THR A 408 34.27 -13.92 -16.22
CA THR A 408 33.43 -12.97 -16.98
C THR A 408 33.24 -11.61 -16.30
N TYR A 409 33.72 -11.45 -15.07
CA TYR A 409 33.52 -10.25 -14.27
C TYR A 409 34.65 -10.06 -13.26
N ARG A 410 34.68 -8.91 -12.60
CA ARG A 410 35.66 -8.64 -11.55
C ARG A 410 35.03 -7.87 -10.41
N ILE A 411 35.57 -8.12 -9.22
CA ILE A 411 35.18 -7.45 -7.98
C ILE A 411 36.35 -6.57 -7.58
N THR A 412 36.12 -5.26 -7.50
CA THR A 412 37.11 -4.28 -7.02
C THR A 412 36.66 -3.78 -5.65
N THR A 413 37.40 -4.16 -4.61
CA THR A 413 37.25 -3.56 -3.29
C THR A 413 37.95 -2.22 -3.29
N VAL A 414 37.24 -1.15 -2.91
CA VAL A 414 37.75 0.21 -2.87
C VAL A 414 37.65 0.74 -1.44
N PHE A 415 38.75 1.22 -0.88
CA PHE A 415 38.80 1.83 0.45
C PHE A 415 38.62 3.34 0.29
N LEU A 416 37.37 3.82 0.40
CA LEU A 416 37.04 5.23 0.21
C LEU A 416 37.37 6.08 1.43
N ASN A 417 37.65 7.34 1.17
CA ASN A 417 37.70 8.45 2.12
C ASN A 417 36.85 9.61 1.56
N GLU A 418 36.69 10.70 2.32
CA GLU A 418 35.88 11.86 1.91
C GLU A 418 36.34 12.51 0.58
N GLU A 419 37.62 12.40 0.24
CA GLU A 419 38.22 12.95 -0.97
C GLU A 419 38.27 11.94 -2.12
N SER A 420 37.93 10.66 -1.93
CA SER A 420 38.07 9.66 -2.99
C SER A 420 37.19 9.94 -4.20
N LEU A 421 37.74 9.69 -5.39
CA LEU A 421 36.98 9.63 -6.64
C LEU A 421 37.05 8.23 -7.24
N ILE A 422 35.95 7.79 -7.83
CA ILE A 422 35.84 6.53 -8.55
C ILE A 422 35.33 6.82 -9.95
N ILE A 423 35.94 6.21 -10.96
CA ILE A 423 35.49 6.26 -12.35
C ILE A 423 35.15 4.84 -12.79
N ILE A 424 33.90 4.65 -13.23
CA ILE A 424 33.42 3.38 -13.78
C ILE A 424 32.66 3.70 -15.06
N ASN A 425 33.07 3.16 -16.21
CA ASN A 425 32.40 3.37 -17.50
C ASN A 425 32.07 4.85 -17.79
N ASN A 426 33.05 5.74 -17.60
CA ASN A 426 32.94 7.20 -17.76
C ASN A 426 32.00 7.92 -16.75
N LYS A 427 31.50 7.23 -15.72
CA LYS A 427 30.75 7.85 -14.63
C LYS A 427 31.70 8.11 -13.46
N VAL A 428 31.73 9.37 -13.02
CA VAL A 428 32.50 9.80 -11.85
C VAL A 428 31.61 9.75 -10.62
N LEU A 429 32.07 9.07 -9.58
CA LEU A 429 31.40 8.88 -8.31
C LEU A 429 32.31 9.39 -7.17
N SER A 430 31.71 9.97 -6.14
CA SER A 430 32.43 10.45 -4.96
C SER A 430 31.53 10.38 -3.73
N PRO A 431 32.07 10.07 -2.54
CA PRO A 431 31.37 10.22 -1.27
C PRO A 431 30.94 11.67 -1.00
N ASN A 432 31.74 12.64 -1.45
CA ASN A 432 31.47 14.05 -1.25
C ASN A 432 31.31 14.77 -2.61
N VAL A 433 30.06 15.03 -3.01
CA VAL A 433 29.75 15.74 -4.27
C VAL A 433 30.36 17.16 -4.32
N ALA A 434 30.66 17.77 -3.17
CA ALA A 434 31.34 19.07 -3.14
C ALA A 434 32.81 18.97 -3.62
N SER A 435 33.46 17.82 -3.45
CA SER A 435 34.86 17.58 -3.88
C SER A 435 35.03 17.56 -5.41
N LEU A 436 33.94 17.45 -6.17
CA LEU A 436 33.91 17.49 -7.64
C LEU A 436 33.87 18.92 -8.20
N LYS A 437 33.80 19.96 -7.35
CA LYS A 437 33.72 21.34 -7.82
C LYS A 437 35.06 21.79 -8.41
N THR A 438 35.01 22.35 -9.61
CA THR A 438 36.09 23.23 -10.09
C THR A 438 36.12 24.44 -9.18
N GLU A 439 37.18 24.58 -8.41
CA GLU A 439 37.34 25.74 -7.52
C GLU A 439 38.21 26.78 -8.22
N VAL A 440 37.65 27.99 -8.36
CA VAL A 440 38.41 29.19 -8.70
C VAL A 440 38.69 29.89 -7.38
N GLU A 441 39.96 30.15 -7.09
CA GLU A 441 40.36 30.79 -5.83
C GLU A 441 39.88 32.25 -5.79
N ASP A 442 38.81 32.51 -5.04
CA ASP A 442 38.14 33.82 -4.97
C ASP A 442 38.87 34.86 -4.11
N LYS A 443 40.01 34.51 -3.50
CA LYS A 443 40.80 35.38 -2.61
C LYS A 443 41.16 36.73 -3.21
N TYR A 444 41.32 36.80 -4.54
CA TYR A 444 41.71 38.01 -5.27
C TYR A 444 40.58 38.61 -6.10
N ARG A 445 39.36 38.04 -6.02
CA ARG A 445 38.18 38.56 -6.71
C ARG A 445 37.79 39.90 -6.10
N TYR A 446 37.41 40.87 -6.92
CA TYR A 446 36.79 42.10 -6.45
C TYR A 446 35.28 41.86 -6.25
N PRO A 447 34.80 41.73 -5.00
CA PRO A 447 33.39 41.47 -4.75
C PRO A 447 32.55 42.65 -5.26
N GLY A 448 31.49 42.34 -6.00
CA GLY A 448 30.56 43.34 -6.55
C GLY A 448 31.02 44.02 -7.85
N ILE A 449 32.21 43.68 -8.38
CA ILE A 449 32.67 44.19 -9.68
C ILE A 449 32.55 43.09 -10.74
N VAL A 450 31.69 43.32 -11.72
CA VAL A 450 31.49 42.48 -12.90
C VAL A 450 31.54 43.36 -14.15
N ILE A 451 32.22 42.87 -15.18
CA ILE A 451 32.19 43.46 -16.51
C ILE A 451 31.11 42.72 -17.29
N GLU A 452 30.16 43.45 -17.87
CA GLU A 452 29.15 42.88 -18.75
C GLU A 452 29.51 43.20 -20.20
N GLU A 453 29.64 42.16 -21.02
CA GLU A 453 29.77 42.31 -22.47
C GLU A 453 28.74 41.42 -23.14
N SER A 454 27.78 42.05 -23.84
CA SER A 454 26.64 41.38 -24.47
C SER A 454 25.81 40.53 -23.49
N THR A 455 25.83 39.20 -23.62
CA THR A 455 25.11 38.25 -22.74
C THR A 455 26.00 37.57 -21.70
N LYS A 456 27.26 38.01 -21.57
CA LYS A 456 28.24 37.39 -20.68
C LYS A 456 28.65 38.36 -19.57
N GLN A 457 28.76 37.82 -18.36
CA GLN A 457 29.28 38.51 -17.18
C GLN A 457 30.65 37.94 -16.83
N TYR A 458 31.61 38.83 -16.59
CA TYR A 458 32.99 38.49 -16.25
C TYR A 458 33.31 39.02 -14.85
N SER A 459 33.73 38.13 -13.96
CA SER A 459 34.22 38.54 -12.63
C SER A 459 35.63 39.11 -12.75
N VAL A 460 35.91 40.21 -12.04
CA VAL A 460 37.20 40.90 -12.07
C VAL A 460 38.07 40.46 -10.90
N TYR A 461 39.32 40.09 -11.18
CA TYR A 461 40.29 39.64 -10.17
C TYR A 461 41.51 40.55 -10.18
N SER A 462 42.07 40.84 -9.00
CA SER A 462 43.30 41.62 -8.83
C SER A 462 44.57 40.87 -9.22
N LYS A 463 44.47 39.55 -9.36
CA LYS A 463 45.52 38.64 -9.84
C LYS A 463 44.87 37.56 -10.68
N ILE A 464 45.65 36.90 -11.55
CA ILE A 464 45.19 35.71 -12.26
C ILE A 464 44.77 34.68 -11.21
N PRO A 465 43.49 34.26 -11.17
CA PRO A 465 43.02 33.32 -10.17
C PRO A 465 43.61 31.94 -10.42
N THR A 466 43.96 31.25 -9.34
CA THR A 466 44.31 29.83 -9.43
C THR A 466 43.05 29.03 -9.70
N ILE A 467 43.03 28.27 -10.78
CA ILE A 467 41.95 27.32 -11.07
C ILE A 467 42.42 25.95 -10.62
N LYS A 468 41.76 25.37 -9.63
CA LYS A 468 41.97 23.97 -9.24
C LYS A 468 40.99 23.11 -10.02
N LEU A 469 41.54 22.44 -11.04
CA LEU A 469 40.84 21.40 -11.79
C LEU A 469 41.24 20.05 -11.21
N ARG A 470 40.31 19.37 -10.53
CA ARG A 470 40.51 17.97 -10.20
C ARG A 470 40.16 17.15 -11.44
N MET A 471 41.19 16.70 -12.15
CA MET A 471 41.02 15.85 -13.34
C MET A 471 41.09 14.38 -12.92
N PRO A 472 40.02 13.59 -13.12
CA PRO A 472 40.08 12.15 -12.95
C PRO A 472 41.05 11.57 -14.01
N TYR A 473 42.12 10.94 -13.55
CA TYR A 473 43.31 10.42 -14.23
C TYR A 473 43.43 10.44 -15.77
N GLY A 474 44.58 10.95 -16.26
CA GLY A 474 45.04 10.82 -17.64
C GLY A 474 46.38 11.53 -17.93
N LYS A 475 47.50 10.85 -17.67
CA LYS A 475 48.92 11.15 -18.03
C LYS A 475 49.54 12.46 -17.54
N SER A 476 50.51 12.31 -16.63
CA SER A 476 51.42 13.32 -16.08
C SER A 476 50.75 14.49 -15.36
N THR A 477 51.04 14.61 -14.07
CA THR A 477 50.80 15.82 -13.28
C THR A 477 51.51 16.99 -13.95
N VAL A 478 50.82 17.72 -14.83
CA VAL A 478 51.27 19.04 -15.27
C VAL A 478 50.73 20.02 -14.24
N TYR A 479 51.59 20.41 -13.30
CA TYR A 479 51.41 21.68 -12.60
C TYR A 479 51.57 22.80 -13.63
N GLY A 480 50.49 23.09 -14.34
CA GLY A 480 50.45 24.14 -15.35
C GLY A 480 49.82 25.38 -14.76
N ASN A 481 50.60 26.45 -14.60
CA ASN A 481 50.02 27.79 -14.65
C ASN A 481 49.48 27.97 -16.07
N LEU A 482 48.20 27.68 -16.28
CA LEU A 482 47.48 28.06 -17.49
C LEU A 482 47.39 29.59 -17.48
N LYS A 483 48.42 30.24 -18.04
CA LYS A 483 48.29 31.59 -18.55
C LYS A 483 47.36 31.49 -19.75
N LEU A 484 46.08 31.77 -19.53
CA LEU A 484 45.20 32.15 -20.63
C LEU A 484 45.81 33.39 -21.32
N PRO A 485 45.78 33.44 -22.67
CA PRO A 485 46.39 34.53 -23.44
C PRO A 485 45.86 35.92 -23.06
#